data_AF-A0A167GAD4-F1
#
_entry.id   AF-A0A167GAD4-F1
#
_cell.length_a   1.000
_cell.length_b   1.000
_cell.length_c   1.000
_cell.angle_alpha   90.00
_cell.angle_beta   90.00
_cell.angle_gamma   90.00
#
_symmetry.space_group_name_H-M   'P 1'
#
loop_
_entity.id
_entity.type
_entity.pdbx_description
1 polymer ?
#
loop_
_entity_poly.entity_id
_entity_poly.type
_entity_poly.pdbx_seq_one_letter_code
_entity_poly.pdbx_strand_id
1 'polypeptide(L)'
;MKPYYIAFLLFVTLFVNGTAQEIRDFDYFFSTNMSSVYKDPAQTVKGATYFLLKATNDVQKAKALYLQSEGEKLQGNYIESVTHLFQSYSYAHASEAAYVKALISISIATYCRNSGMNDLSEEYLSEAKRSVPNITNIDEQKIINAKLLNEKAIRLKHLETVEKALPYTNKARRLLEGLNNPIPRLLVGQYNKVGEQYLNTSKKDSARFFYSEAMILLQKSNLQNSALEAETLLGLGTLAVANDTTDGAKKIILQALNMPVVEPSVKVSLFETLSVIAQQEEDSSTGQWSKNEQTRLNATMVASERNVRNTIISHIEETQQQKTHQEENKYYYIGGILFGVLVCALFVYYLYNKKLDREYEKFEKIIRDIENEKRLKTNHSVQEVSTVSRGISIPAETEATILTKLNAFENSTKYTKENMSLALLAKQMDTNTKYVSEIIHRHKSKNFNTYINELRVNYIIQLLKNDPKYLSYKVSYLAETCGFSSHSAFTVVFKSITGITPKQFISFLKKSEKVAS
;
A
#
# COMPACT_ATOMS: atom_id res chain seq x y z
N MET A 1 3.99 -28.05 -33.51
CA MET A 1 3.69 -26.84 -32.72
C MET A 1 2.62 -26.06 -33.45
N LYS A 2 1.50 -25.76 -32.78
CA LYS A 2 0.28 -25.21 -33.41
C LYS A 2 0.49 -23.79 -33.94
N PRO A 3 -0.16 -23.38 -35.05
CA PRO A 3 -0.02 -22.06 -35.69
C PRO A 3 -0.43 -20.87 -34.79
N TYR A 4 -1.12 -21.12 -33.68
CA TYR A 4 -1.49 -20.10 -32.69
C TYR A 4 -0.30 -19.50 -31.92
N TYR A 5 0.83 -20.21 -31.78
CA TYR A 5 2.02 -19.66 -31.11
C TYR A 5 2.77 -18.63 -31.96
N ILE A 6 2.76 -18.79 -33.29
CA ILE A 6 3.39 -17.85 -34.23
C ILE A 6 2.57 -16.55 -34.33
N ALA A 7 1.23 -16.66 -34.30
CA ALA A 7 0.35 -15.50 -34.23
C ALA A 7 0.49 -14.71 -32.92
N PHE A 8 0.65 -15.40 -31.77
CA PHE A 8 0.89 -14.73 -30.48
C PHE A 8 2.26 -14.06 -30.41
N LEU A 9 3.32 -14.69 -30.92
CA LEU A 9 4.66 -14.08 -31.01
C LEU A 9 4.69 -12.88 -31.97
N LEU A 10 4.00 -12.95 -33.12
CA LEU A 10 3.87 -11.82 -34.04
C LEU A 10 3.07 -10.67 -33.41
N PHE A 11 1.98 -10.96 -32.70
CA PHE A 11 1.17 -9.94 -32.02
C PHE A 11 1.94 -9.25 -30.87
N VAL A 12 2.72 -10.01 -30.09
CA VAL A 12 3.60 -9.46 -29.05
C VAL A 12 4.74 -8.64 -29.67
N THR A 13 5.35 -9.07 -30.77
CA THR A 13 6.39 -8.27 -31.44
C THR A 13 5.86 -6.99 -32.08
N LEU A 14 4.64 -7.00 -32.63
CA LEU A 14 3.98 -5.81 -33.19
C LEU A 14 3.55 -4.82 -32.10
N PHE A 15 3.04 -5.30 -30.96
CA PHE A 15 2.73 -4.44 -29.80
C PHE A 15 3.99 -3.87 -29.15
N VAL A 16 5.05 -4.65 -29.00
CA VAL A 16 6.32 -4.19 -28.41
C VAL A 16 7.01 -3.19 -29.35
N ASN A 17 6.96 -3.38 -30.66
CA ASN A 17 7.54 -2.43 -31.61
C ASN A 17 6.72 -1.13 -31.72
N GLY A 18 5.38 -1.20 -31.69
CA GLY A 18 4.52 -0.01 -31.66
C GLY A 18 4.74 0.84 -30.41
N THR A 19 4.75 0.20 -29.23
CA THR A 19 4.98 0.89 -27.95
C THR A 19 6.40 1.44 -27.82
N ALA A 20 7.42 0.70 -28.26
CA ALA A 20 8.80 1.17 -28.22
C ALA A 20 9.08 2.34 -29.17
N GLN A 21 8.39 2.40 -30.32
CA GLN A 21 8.52 3.52 -31.25
C GLN A 21 7.80 4.77 -30.72
N GLU A 22 6.57 4.62 -30.19
CA GLU A 22 5.83 5.73 -29.56
C GLU A 22 6.56 6.30 -28.32
N ILE A 23 7.21 5.47 -27.50
CA ILE A 23 8.01 5.93 -26.36
C ILE A 23 9.21 6.77 -26.83
N ARG A 24 9.93 6.33 -27.88
CA ARG A 24 11.07 7.08 -28.44
C ARG A 24 10.65 8.42 -29.01
N ASP A 25 9.50 8.47 -29.67
CA ASP A 25 8.95 9.71 -30.22
C ASP A 25 8.61 10.70 -29.10
N PHE A 26 8.11 10.21 -27.96
CA PHE A 26 7.80 11.05 -26.80
C PHE A 26 9.05 11.60 -26.11
N ASP A 27 10.09 10.78 -25.93
CA ASP A 27 11.36 11.22 -25.33
C ASP A 27 12.12 12.18 -26.23
N TYR A 28 12.08 11.95 -27.54
CA TYR A 28 12.62 12.87 -28.54
C TYR A 28 11.85 14.20 -28.52
N PHE A 29 10.52 14.17 -28.48
CA PHE A 29 9.71 15.38 -28.36
C PHE A 29 10.06 16.15 -27.09
N PHE A 30 10.10 15.47 -25.94
CA PHE A 30 10.42 16.10 -24.66
C PHE A 30 11.80 16.78 -24.69
N SER A 31 12.84 16.07 -25.13
CA SER A 31 14.20 16.60 -25.18
C SER A 31 14.36 17.76 -26.18
N THR A 32 13.69 17.68 -27.34
CA THR A 32 13.68 18.75 -28.35
C THR A 32 13.00 20.00 -27.80
N ASN A 33 11.82 19.84 -27.17
CA ASN A 33 11.04 20.97 -26.66
C ASN A 33 11.67 21.61 -25.42
N MET A 34 12.37 20.83 -24.60
CA MET A 34 13.21 21.38 -23.53
C MET A 34 14.30 22.33 -24.05
N SER A 35 14.66 22.26 -25.33
CA SER A 35 15.61 23.16 -25.97
C SER A 35 14.92 24.31 -26.70
N SER A 36 13.83 24.04 -27.44
CA SER A 36 13.10 25.08 -28.16
C SER A 36 12.30 26.03 -27.27
N VAL A 37 11.98 25.64 -26.02
CA VAL A 37 11.23 26.48 -25.07
C VAL A 37 11.83 27.87 -24.89
N TYR A 38 13.16 28.00 -24.97
CA TYR A 38 13.87 29.27 -24.84
C TYR A 38 13.72 30.18 -26.06
N LYS A 39 13.36 29.63 -27.22
CA LYS A 39 13.15 30.37 -28.48
C LYS A 39 11.68 30.69 -28.73
N ASP A 40 10.80 29.72 -28.45
CA ASP A 40 9.37 29.86 -28.66
C ASP A 40 8.60 29.15 -27.52
N PRO A 41 8.48 29.82 -26.36
CA PRO A 41 7.77 29.26 -25.22
C PRO A 41 6.28 29.07 -25.50
N ALA A 42 5.65 29.95 -26.27
CA ALA A 42 4.24 29.86 -26.62
C ALA A 42 3.96 28.62 -27.48
N GLN A 43 4.78 28.36 -28.50
CA GLN A 43 4.67 27.15 -29.32
C GLN A 43 4.99 25.89 -28.51
N THR A 44 5.93 25.97 -27.56
CA THR A 44 6.22 24.85 -26.67
C THR A 44 5.02 24.49 -25.79
N VAL A 45 4.32 25.49 -25.22
CA VAL A 45 3.08 25.26 -24.46
C VAL A 45 2.01 24.62 -25.35
N LYS A 46 1.78 25.14 -26.57
CA LYS A 46 0.81 24.57 -27.52
C LYS A 46 1.15 23.12 -27.89
N GLY A 47 2.42 22.86 -28.18
CA GLY A 47 2.93 21.51 -28.41
C GLY A 47 2.63 20.63 -27.21
N ALA A 48 3.12 21.01 -26.03
CA ALA A 48 2.91 20.25 -24.80
C ALA A 48 1.43 19.95 -24.50
N THR A 49 0.50 20.88 -24.75
CA THR A 49 -0.95 20.64 -24.64
C THR A 49 -1.42 19.53 -25.59
N TYR A 50 -0.99 19.55 -26.85
CA TYR A 50 -1.31 18.47 -27.81
C TYR A 50 -0.74 17.13 -27.34
N PHE A 51 0.49 17.11 -26.82
CA PHE A 51 1.12 15.90 -26.31
C PHE A 51 0.43 15.36 -25.05
N LEU A 52 -0.05 16.24 -24.17
CA LEU A 52 -0.81 15.85 -22.99
C LEU A 52 -2.09 15.11 -23.37
N LEU A 53 -2.81 15.58 -24.41
CA LEU A 53 -4.02 14.92 -24.92
C LEU A 53 -3.74 13.53 -25.51
N LYS A 54 -2.51 13.27 -25.96
CA LYS A 54 -2.09 11.99 -26.57
C LYS A 54 -1.36 11.06 -25.60
N ALA A 55 -1.07 11.51 -24.38
CA ALA A 55 -0.28 10.75 -23.43
C ALA A 55 -1.00 9.47 -22.99
N THR A 56 -0.31 8.33 -23.09
CA THR A 56 -0.84 7.00 -22.77
C THR A 56 -0.49 6.54 -21.35
N ASN A 57 0.47 7.20 -20.71
CA ASN A 57 0.90 6.89 -19.35
C ASN A 57 1.23 8.16 -18.54
N ASP A 58 1.36 8.00 -17.23
CA ASP A 58 1.56 9.12 -16.32
C ASP A 58 2.93 9.80 -16.48
N VAL A 59 3.97 9.07 -16.89
CA VAL A 59 5.30 9.65 -17.18
C VAL A 59 5.22 10.63 -18.35
N GLN A 60 4.46 10.28 -19.39
CA GLN A 60 4.22 11.15 -20.55
C GLN A 60 3.42 12.39 -20.15
N LYS A 61 2.35 12.22 -19.36
CA LYS A 61 1.59 13.36 -18.82
C LYS A 61 2.47 14.29 -18.00
N ALA A 62 3.28 13.74 -17.10
CA ALA A 62 4.21 14.51 -16.27
C ALA A 62 5.18 15.33 -17.13
N LYS A 63 5.80 14.72 -18.15
CA LYS A 63 6.70 15.40 -19.09
C LYS A 63 6.01 16.53 -19.86
N ALA A 64 4.79 16.31 -20.35
CA ALA A 64 4.03 17.34 -21.06
C ALA A 64 3.68 18.53 -20.14
N LEU A 65 3.16 18.25 -18.94
CA LEU A 65 2.86 19.29 -17.94
C LEU A 65 4.11 20.06 -17.50
N TYR A 66 5.25 19.39 -17.39
CA TYR A 66 6.53 20.05 -17.09
C TYR A 66 6.95 21.02 -18.22
N LEU A 67 6.74 20.65 -19.49
CA LEU A 67 7.01 21.55 -20.62
C LEU A 67 6.06 22.75 -20.65
N GLN A 68 4.78 22.56 -20.32
CA GLN A 68 3.84 23.68 -20.16
C GLN A 68 4.33 24.64 -19.08
N SER A 69 4.72 24.10 -17.93
CA SER A 69 5.29 24.87 -16.82
C SER A 69 6.51 25.70 -17.23
N GLU A 70 7.49 25.10 -17.91
CA GLU A 70 8.70 25.82 -18.34
C GLU A 70 8.40 26.91 -19.38
N GLY A 71 7.46 26.66 -20.32
CA GLY A 71 7.05 27.65 -21.30
C GLY A 71 6.26 28.81 -20.70
N GLU A 72 5.38 28.54 -19.74
CA GLU A 72 4.62 29.58 -19.03
C GLU A 72 5.52 30.46 -18.16
N LYS A 73 6.52 29.86 -17.50
CA LYS A 73 7.53 30.59 -16.72
C LYS A 73 8.26 31.62 -17.59
N LEU A 74 8.72 31.22 -18.78
CA LEU A 74 9.42 32.12 -19.71
C LEU A 74 8.53 33.25 -20.25
N GLN A 75 7.21 33.05 -20.25
CA GLN A 75 6.21 34.07 -20.61
C GLN A 75 5.81 34.96 -19.42
N GLY A 76 6.23 34.63 -18.19
CA GLY A 76 5.83 35.34 -16.97
C GLY A 76 4.51 34.87 -16.35
N ASN A 77 3.94 33.78 -16.86
CA ASN A 77 2.70 33.18 -16.37
C ASN A 77 3.01 32.24 -15.19
N TYR A 78 3.49 32.81 -14.08
CA TYR A 78 4.04 32.02 -12.97
C TYR A 78 3.00 31.19 -12.21
N ILE A 79 1.73 31.61 -12.18
CA ILE A 79 0.66 30.89 -11.49
C ILE A 79 0.31 29.61 -12.26
N GLU A 80 0.09 29.74 -13.57
CA GLU A 80 -0.15 28.62 -14.48
C GLU A 80 1.04 27.66 -14.46
N SER A 81 2.25 28.23 -14.50
CA SER A 81 3.49 27.45 -14.46
C SER A 81 3.58 26.57 -13.22
N VAL A 82 3.30 27.13 -12.04
CA VAL A 82 3.31 26.38 -10.77
C VAL A 82 2.17 25.37 -10.72
N THR A 83 0.98 25.73 -11.22
CA THR A 83 -0.18 24.83 -11.26
C THR A 83 0.13 23.59 -12.10
N HIS A 84 0.62 23.76 -13.33
CA HIS A 84 1.04 22.64 -14.17
C HIS A 84 2.21 21.86 -13.58
N LEU A 85 3.09 22.50 -12.80
CA LEU A 85 4.18 21.82 -12.12
C LEU A 85 3.70 20.88 -11.00
N PHE A 86 2.71 21.29 -10.21
CA PHE A 86 2.09 20.42 -9.21
C PHE A 86 1.24 19.31 -9.83
N GLN A 87 0.55 19.59 -10.94
CA GLN A 87 -0.10 18.54 -11.74
C GLN A 87 0.91 17.56 -12.31
N SER A 88 2.05 18.04 -12.80
CA SER A 88 3.15 17.19 -13.27
C SER A 88 3.67 16.30 -12.13
N TYR A 89 3.80 16.88 -10.93
CA TYR A 89 4.23 16.18 -9.72
C TYR A 89 3.30 15.01 -9.32
N SER A 90 1.98 15.18 -9.44
CA SER A 90 1.00 14.13 -9.12
C SER A 90 1.00 12.96 -10.11
N TYR A 91 1.55 13.13 -11.31
CA TYR A 91 1.75 12.03 -12.27
C TYR A 91 3.14 11.38 -12.15
N ALA A 92 4.11 12.05 -11.50
CA ALA A 92 5.50 11.59 -11.38
C ALA A 92 5.73 10.60 -10.21
N HIS A 93 4.77 9.69 -9.95
CA HIS A 93 4.83 8.73 -8.85
C HIS A 93 5.50 7.39 -9.21
N ALA A 94 5.62 7.07 -10.50
CA ALA A 94 6.23 5.82 -10.96
C ALA A 94 7.75 5.82 -10.78
N SER A 95 8.32 4.65 -10.43
CA SER A 95 9.79 4.48 -10.32
C SER A 95 10.54 4.82 -11.61
N GLU A 96 9.91 4.59 -12.76
CA GLU A 96 10.46 4.89 -14.09
C GLU A 96 10.54 6.40 -14.38
N ALA A 97 9.89 7.24 -13.56
CA ALA A 97 9.88 8.69 -13.69
C ALA A 97 10.99 9.40 -12.90
N ALA A 98 11.98 8.69 -12.34
CA ALA A 98 12.95 9.25 -11.38
C ALA A 98 13.62 10.55 -11.84
N TYR A 99 14.00 10.65 -13.13
CA TYR A 99 14.60 11.86 -13.70
C TYR A 99 13.60 13.02 -13.74
N VAL A 100 12.39 12.78 -14.25
CA VAL A 100 11.32 13.78 -14.34
C VAL A 100 10.89 14.24 -12.96
N LYS A 101 10.75 13.31 -12.01
CA LYS A 101 10.46 13.59 -10.61
C LYS A 101 11.51 14.51 -9.98
N ALA A 102 12.80 14.24 -10.23
CA ALA A 102 13.87 15.10 -9.74
C ALA A 102 13.84 16.50 -10.39
N LEU A 103 13.56 16.60 -11.70
CA LEU A 103 13.39 17.89 -12.38
C LEU A 103 12.25 18.72 -11.76
N ILE A 104 11.08 18.11 -11.59
CA ILE A 104 9.89 18.75 -11.02
C ILE A 104 10.20 19.22 -9.60
N SER A 105 10.77 18.33 -8.77
CA SER A 105 11.09 18.64 -7.37
C SER A 105 12.06 19.82 -7.26
N ILE A 106 13.08 19.89 -8.13
CA ILE A 106 13.99 21.05 -8.18
C ILE A 106 13.23 22.31 -8.61
N SER A 107 12.40 22.24 -9.64
CA SER A 107 11.61 23.41 -10.08
C SER A 107 10.66 23.91 -8.99
N ILE A 108 9.97 23.03 -8.26
CA ILE A 108 9.10 23.41 -7.12
C ILE A 108 9.95 24.05 -6.03
N ALA A 109 11.12 23.46 -5.72
CA ALA A 109 12.04 24.04 -4.76
C ALA A 109 12.51 25.45 -5.16
N THR A 110 12.79 25.70 -6.45
CA THR A 110 13.14 27.01 -6.98
C THR A 110 12.01 28.02 -6.75
N TYR A 111 10.75 27.65 -7.04
CA TYR A 111 9.59 28.51 -6.75
C TYR A 111 9.43 28.78 -5.26
N CYS A 112 9.55 27.76 -4.42
CA CYS A 112 9.48 27.90 -2.97
C CYS A 112 10.56 28.87 -2.45
N ARG A 113 11.80 28.75 -2.93
CA ARG A 113 12.91 29.64 -2.57
C ARG A 113 12.64 31.08 -3.01
N ASN A 114 12.24 31.27 -4.27
CA ASN A 114 11.93 32.59 -4.81
C ASN A 114 10.74 33.26 -4.08
N SER A 115 9.81 32.46 -3.56
CA SER A 115 8.69 32.91 -2.74
C SER A 115 8.97 32.87 -1.24
N GLY A 116 10.23 32.84 -0.79
CA GLY A 116 10.62 32.92 0.62
C GLY A 116 10.22 31.73 1.52
N MET A 117 9.84 30.59 0.94
CA MET A 117 9.51 29.34 1.65
C MET A 117 10.73 28.40 1.68
N ASN A 118 11.75 28.78 2.44
CA ASN A 118 13.06 28.12 2.42
C ASN A 118 13.05 26.67 2.90
N ASP A 119 12.25 26.36 3.93
CA ASP A 119 12.17 25.01 4.50
C ASP A 119 11.53 24.04 3.51
N LEU A 120 10.40 24.43 2.92
CA LEU A 120 9.73 23.67 1.87
C LEU A 120 10.62 23.46 0.65
N SER A 121 11.39 24.49 0.28
CA SER A 121 12.38 24.38 -0.79
C SER A 121 13.44 23.30 -0.47
N GLU A 122 13.95 23.24 0.77
CA GLU A 122 14.90 22.17 1.18
C GLU A 122 14.28 20.78 1.20
N GLU A 123 12.99 20.66 1.54
CA GLU A 123 12.27 19.39 1.49
C GLU A 123 12.23 18.82 0.06
N TYR A 124 11.85 19.65 -0.92
CA TYR A 124 11.82 19.25 -2.33
C TYR A 124 13.22 19.02 -2.92
N LEU A 125 14.24 19.78 -2.52
CA LEU A 125 15.63 19.49 -2.92
C LEU A 125 16.11 18.16 -2.36
N SER A 126 15.74 17.84 -1.12
CA SER A 126 16.03 16.55 -0.50
C SER A 126 15.34 15.40 -1.24
N GLU A 127 14.10 15.60 -1.69
CA GLU A 127 13.40 14.63 -2.52
C GLU A 127 14.04 14.42 -3.90
N ALA A 128 14.43 15.51 -4.57
CA ALA A 128 15.17 15.42 -5.82
C ALA A 128 16.46 14.61 -5.64
N LYS A 129 17.20 14.87 -4.55
CA LYS A 129 18.43 14.14 -4.21
C LYS A 129 18.17 12.65 -3.94
N ARG A 130 17.09 12.31 -3.24
CA ARG A 130 16.69 10.90 -3.00
C ARG A 130 16.32 10.17 -4.31
N SER A 131 15.90 10.90 -5.34
CA SER A 131 15.53 10.33 -6.64
C SER A 131 16.75 10.02 -7.51
N VAL A 132 17.90 10.67 -7.30
CA VAL A 132 19.12 10.53 -8.13
C VAL A 132 19.59 9.09 -8.29
N PRO A 133 19.70 8.25 -7.23
CA PRO A 133 20.18 6.86 -7.38
C PRO A 133 19.28 5.98 -8.27
N ASN A 134 18.00 6.36 -8.44
CA ASN A 134 17.03 5.62 -9.23
C ASN A 134 17.01 6.04 -10.70
N ILE A 135 17.80 7.06 -11.09
CA ILE A 135 17.91 7.50 -12.49
C ILE A 135 18.90 6.57 -13.20
N THR A 136 18.45 5.83 -14.20
CA THR A 136 19.29 4.85 -14.91
C THR A 136 20.28 5.49 -15.87
N ASN A 137 19.91 6.61 -16.51
CA ASN A 137 20.76 7.31 -17.46
C ASN A 137 21.80 8.19 -16.73
N ILE A 138 23.08 7.98 -17.03
CA ILE A 138 24.18 8.70 -16.37
C ILE A 138 24.24 10.20 -16.73
N ASP A 139 23.83 10.58 -17.95
CA ASP A 139 23.77 11.98 -18.35
C ASP A 139 22.63 12.69 -17.61
N GLU A 140 21.47 12.03 -17.45
CA GLU A 140 20.37 12.55 -16.64
C GLU A 140 20.78 12.73 -15.16
N GLN A 141 21.51 11.78 -14.58
CA GLN A 141 22.07 11.94 -13.23
C GLN A 141 23.01 13.15 -13.14
N LYS A 142 23.90 13.34 -14.12
CA LYS A 142 24.81 14.50 -14.17
C LYS A 142 24.03 15.81 -14.27
N ILE A 143 22.96 15.86 -15.07
CA ILE A 143 22.08 17.03 -15.22
C ILE A 143 21.40 17.38 -13.90
N ILE A 144 20.81 16.40 -13.20
CA ILE A 144 20.17 16.63 -11.90
C ILE A 144 21.19 17.09 -10.85
N ASN A 145 22.36 16.44 -10.78
CA ASN A 145 23.42 16.85 -9.87
C ASN A 145 23.93 18.26 -10.16
N ALA A 146 24.07 18.66 -11.42
CA ALA A 146 24.44 20.02 -11.81
C ALA A 146 23.38 21.04 -11.35
N LYS A 147 22.09 20.73 -11.51
CA LYS A 147 20.98 21.56 -11.02
C LYS A 147 20.99 21.70 -9.50
N LEU A 148 21.16 20.60 -8.75
CA LEU A 148 21.27 20.63 -7.28
C LEU A 148 22.48 21.46 -6.78
N LEU A 149 23.62 21.34 -7.46
CA LEU A 149 24.81 22.15 -7.17
C LEU A 149 24.57 23.64 -7.42
N ASN A 150 23.83 24.00 -8.46
CA ASN A 150 23.47 25.38 -8.74
C ASN A 150 22.51 25.94 -7.66
N GLU A 151 21.51 25.19 -7.22
CA GLU A 151 20.65 25.62 -6.11
C GLU A 151 21.45 25.83 -4.80
N LYS A 152 22.42 24.95 -4.54
CA LYS A 152 23.35 25.14 -3.42
C LYS A 152 24.20 26.40 -3.57
N ALA A 153 24.70 26.68 -4.78
CA ALA A 153 25.50 27.89 -5.05
C ALA A 153 24.67 29.17 -4.83
N ILE A 154 23.41 29.18 -5.28
CA ILE A 154 22.49 30.33 -5.11
C ILE A 154 22.24 30.61 -3.63
N ARG A 155 21.99 29.57 -2.81
CA ARG A 155 21.79 29.72 -1.36
C ARG A 155 23.01 30.31 -0.64
N LEU A 156 24.21 29.97 -1.09
CA LEU A 156 25.45 30.54 -0.54
C LEU A 156 25.66 32.01 -0.91
N LYS A 157 25.12 32.47 -2.06
CA LYS A 157 25.16 33.88 -2.48
C LYS A 157 24.40 34.79 -1.49
N HIS A 158 23.28 34.31 -0.95
CA HIS A 158 22.49 35.04 0.05
C HIS A 158 23.15 35.10 1.44
N LEU A 159 24.16 34.26 1.71
CA LEU A 159 24.90 34.19 2.98
C LEU A 159 26.24 34.96 2.90
N GLU A 160 26.34 35.98 2.05
CA GLU A 160 27.49 36.89 1.87
C GLU A 160 28.86 36.22 1.59
N THR A 161 28.87 34.99 1.07
CA THR A 161 30.12 34.29 0.72
C THR A 161 30.13 33.87 -0.75
N VAL A 162 30.13 34.86 -1.65
CA VAL A 162 30.20 34.66 -3.12
C VAL A 162 31.35 33.72 -3.51
N GLU A 163 32.50 33.82 -2.83
CA GLU A 163 33.66 32.93 -3.05
C GLU A 163 33.36 31.45 -2.78
N LYS A 164 32.46 31.15 -1.83
CA LYS A 164 32.07 29.77 -1.50
C LYS A 164 31.09 29.18 -2.53
N ALA A 165 30.39 30.00 -3.30
CA ALA A 165 29.45 29.55 -4.34
C ALA A 165 30.18 29.06 -5.61
N LEU A 166 31.26 29.75 -6.00
CA LEU A 166 32.00 29.50 -7.24
C LEU A 166 32.47 28.03 -7.44
N PRO A 167 32.98 27.31 -6.42
CA PRO A 167 33.36 25.90 -6.56
C PRO A 167 32.18 24.99 -6.96
N TYR A 168 30.97 25.27 -6.45
CA TYR A 168 29.78 24.49 -6.77
C TYR A 168 29.33 24.74 -8.21
N THR A 169 29.31 26.01 -8.64
CA THR A 169 28.98 26.40 -10.01
C THR A 169 29.99 25.81 -11.02
N ASN A 170 31.29 25.80 -10.68
CA ASN A 170 32.32 25.15 -11.50
C ASN A 170 32.21 23.61 -11.51
N LYS A 171 31.77 23.00 -10.41
CA LYS A 171 31.49 21.56 -10.38
C LYS A 171 30.30 21.21 -11.26
N ALA A 172 29.22 22.01 -11.23
CA ALA A 172 28.07 21.86 -12.12
C ALA A 172 28.47 21.99 -13.60
N ARG A 173 29.33 22.97 -13.94
CA ARG A 173 29.91 23.11 -15.28
C ARG A 173 30.62 21.84 -15.75
N ARG A 174 31.56 21.31 -14.96
CA ARG A 174 32.30 20.09 -15.32
C ARG A 174 31.39 18.87 -15.54
N LEU A 175 30.29 18.76 -14.78
CA LEU A 175 29.31 17.69 -15.00
C LEU A 175 28.59 17.82 -16.34
N LEU A 176 28.24 19.06 -16.74
CA LEU A 176 27.54 19.33 -18.00
C LEU A 176 28.46 19.27 -19.23
N GLU A 177 29.72 19.68 -19.10
CA GLU A 177 30.74 19.49 -20.14
C GLU A 177 31.05 18.00 -20.36
N GLY A 178 30.98 17.20 -19.29
CA GLY A 178 31.24 15.76 -19.33
C GLY A 178 30.03 14.89 -19.70
N LEU A 179 28.94 15.44 -20.24
CA LEU A 179 27.81 14.65 -20.75
C LEU A 179 28.27 13.85 -21.98
N ASN A 180 27.84 12.60 -22.10
CA ASN A 180 28.13 11.78 -23.28
C ASN A 180 27.42 12.35 -24.52
N ASN A 181 26.20 12.87 -24.32
CA ASN A 181 25.46 13.60 -25.34
C ASN A 181 25.38 15.08 -24.95
N PRO A 182 26.16 15.97 -25.60
CA PRO A 182 26.15 17.39 -25.29
C PRO A 182 24.76 18.01 -25.47
N ILE A 183 24.32 18.80 -24.49
CA ILE A 183 23.05 19.53 -24.52
C ILE A 183 23.37 21.03 -24.48
N PRO A 184 23.55 21.71 -25.63
CA PRO A 184 24.11 23.06 -25.70
C PRO A 184 23.38 24.08 -24.82
N ARG A 185 22.05 24.06 -24.79
CA ARG A 185 21.25 25.00 -23.97
C ARG A 185 21.55 24.93 -22.47
N LEU A 186 21.85 23.73 -21.94
CA LEU A 186 22.23 23.58 -20.53
C LEU A 186 23.61 24.18 -20.27
N LEU A 187 24.54 24.00 -21.21
CA LEU A 187 25.89 24.50 -21.11
C LEU A 187 25.95 26.03 -21.27
N VAL A 188 25.16 26.62 -22.18
CA VAL A 188 25.00 28.08 -22.29
C VAL A 188 24.54 28.68 -20.96
N GLY A 189 23.41 28.19 -20.41
CA GLY A 189 22.91 28.68 -19.14
C GLY A 189 23.90 28.45 -17.98
N GLN A 190 24.71 27.40 -18.04
CA GLN A 190 25.77 27.17 -17.06
C GLN A 190 26.94 28.14 -17.20
N TYR A 191 27.36 28.45 -18.42
CA TYR A 191 28.39 29.45 -18.68
C TYR A 191 27.95 30.85 -18.24
N ASN A 192 26.68 31.21 -18.46
CA ASN A 192 26.11 32.45 -17.94
C ASN A 192 26.24 32.54 -16.42
N LYS A 193 25.84 31.48 -15.70
CA LYS A 193 25.98 31.39 -14.24
C LYS A 193 27.44 31.47 -13.78
N VAL A 194 28.34 30.76 -14.45
CA VAL A 194 29.77 30.81 -14.10
C VAL A 194 30.35 32.21 -14.35
N GLY A 195 30.00 32.84 -15.48
CA GLY A 195 30.38 34.20 -15.82
C GLY A 195 29.91 35.20 -14.78
N GLU A 196 28.64 35.09 -14.34
CA GLU A 196 28.07 35.93 -13.29
C GLU A 196 28.82 35.79 -11.97
N GLN A 197 29.17 34.55 -11.57
CA GLN A 197 29.95 34.32 -10.33
C GLN A 197 31.36 34.92 -10.42
N TYR A 198 32.01 34.86 -11.59
CA TYR A 198 33.31 35.52 -11.78
C TYR A 198 33.19 37.04 -11.77
N LEU A 199 32.13 37.59 -12.36
CA LEU A 199 31.87 39.03 -12.34
C LEU A 199 31.62 39.52 -10.89
N ASN A 200 30.83 38.79 -10.11
CA ASN A 200 30.58 39.08 -8.69
C ASN A 200 31.83 38.94 -7.80
N THR A 201 32.86 38.23 -8.25
CA THR A 201 34.17 38.13 -7.57
C THR A 201 35.23 39.05 -8.19
N SER A 202 34.80 40.02 -9.00
CA SER A 202 35.65 41.00 -9.70
C SER A 202 36.69 40.39 -10.67
N LYS A 203 36.53 39.12 -11.05
CA LYS A 203 37.39 38.40 -12.01
C LYS A 203 36.88 38.60 -13.44
N LYS A 204 37.01 39.83 -13.93
CA LYS A 204 36.41 40.29 -15.21
C LYS A 204 36.86 39.49 -16.43
N ASP A 205 38.14 39.09 -16.53
CA ASP A 205 38.63 38.31 -17.68
C ASP A 205 38.03 36.90 -17.71
N SER A 206 37.89 36.27 -16.54
CA SER A 206 37.21 34.98 -16.43
C SER A 206 35.73 35.10 -16.80
N ALA A 207 35.05 36.16 -16.33
CA ALA A 207 33.67 36.42 -16.71
C ALA A 207 33.52 36.60 -18.23
N ARG A 208 34.41 37.39 -18.85
CA ARG A 208 34.47 37.61 -20.30
C ARG A 208 34.59 36.30 -21.05
N PHE A 209 35.54 35.44 -20.65
CA PHE A 209 35.76 34.13 -21.26
C PHE A 209 34.46 33.31 -21.31
N PHE A 210 33.76 33.15 -20.18
CA PHE A 210 32.54 32.33 -20.14
C PHE A 210 31.38 32.93 -20.93
N TYR A 211 31.20 34.25 -20.92
CA TYR A 211 30.17 34.86 -21.76
C TYR A 211 30.49 34.76 -23.26
N SER A 212 31.77 34.84 -23.64
CA SER A 212 32.19 34.61 -25.03
C SER A 212 31.96 33.16 -25.46
N GLU A 213 32.28 32.18 -24.61
CA GLU A 213 31.99 30.77 -24.89
C GLU A 213 30.47 30.50 -25.01
N ALA A 214 29.65 31.14 -24.16
CA ALA A 214 28.20 31.08 -24.26
C ALA A 214 27.69 31.64 -25.61
N MET A 215 28.20 32.80 -26.06
CA MET A 215 27.88 33.37 -27.37
C MET A 215 28.25 32.46 -28.54
N ILE A 216 29.46 31.90 -28.53
CA ILE A 216 29.92 30.97 -29.57
C ILE A 216 28.99 29.75 -29.63
N LEU A 217 28.62 29.21 -28.47
CA LEU A 217 27.76 28.04 -28.40
C LEU A 217 26.32 28.33 -28.85
N LEU A 218 25.78 29.51 -28.52
CA LEU A 218 24.47 29.98 -29.01
C LEU A 218 24.44 30.04 -30.54
N GLN A 219 25.48 30.58 -31.16
CA GLN A 219 25.60 30.66 -32.62
C GLN A 219 25.71 29.27 -33.26
N LYS A 220 26.60 28.41 -32.74
CA LYS A 220 26.82 27.05 -33.28
C LYS A 220 25.59 26.15 -33.14
N SER A 221 24.78 26.36 -32.11
CA SER A 221 23.66 25.48 -31.77
C SER A 221 22.31 26.00 -32.25
N ASN A 222 22.29 27.06 -33.07
CA ASN A 222 21.08 27.74 -33.50
C ASN A 222 20.16 28.05 -32.31
N LEU A 223 20.70 28.70 -31.28
CA LEU A 223 19.96 29.19 -30.11
C LEU A 223 19.88 30.73 -30.10
N GLN A 224 20.13 31.36 -31.24
CA GLN A 224 19.98 32.80 -31.41
C GLN A 224 18.52 33.25 -31.25
N ASN A 225 18.31 34.49 -30.85
CA ASN A 225 17.02 35.11 -30.52
C ASN A 225 16.26 34.37 -29.41
N SER A 226 16.99 33.79 -28.45
CA SER A 226 16.41 33.05 -27.32
C SER A 226 16.54 33.81 -26.00
N ALA A 227 15.77 33.39 -25.00
CA ALA A 227 15.92 33.88 -23.62
C ALA A 227 17.35 33.69 -23.07
N LEU A 228 18.06 32.63 -23.50
CA LEU A 228 19.45 32.40 -23.11
C LEU A 228 20.41 33.42 -23.75
N GLU A 229 20.14 33.86 -24.97
CA GLU A 229 20.91 34.94 -25.60
C GLU A 229 20.67 36.26 -24.85
N ALA A 230 19.42 36.57 -24.50
CA ALA A 230 19.10 37.76 -23.72
C ALA A 230 19.84 37.78 -22.36
N GLU A 231 19.89 36.64 -21.65
CA GLU A 231 20.63 36.49 -20.40
C GLU A 231 22.14 36.64 -20.60
N THR A 232 22.69 36.10 -21.69
CA THR A 232 24.13 36.22 -21.97
C THR A 232 24.49 37.66 -22.35
N LEU A 233 23.64 38.34 -23.12
CA LEU A 233 23.81 39.76 -23.47
C LEU A 233 23.70 40.65 -22.24
N LEU A 234 22.81 40.35 -21.29
CA LEU A 234 22.79 41.01 -19.98
C LEU A 234 24.16 40.90 -19.31
N GLY A 235 24.72 39.68 -19.20
CA GLY A 235 26.04 39.45 -18.60
C GLY A 235 27.17 40.22 -19.30
N LEU A 236 27.19 40.23 -20.64
CA LEU A 236 28.15 41.01 -21.42
C LEU A 236 27.98 42.53 -21.23
N GLY A 237 26.73 43.01 -21.16
CA GLY A 237 26.40 44.40 -20.90
C GLY A 237 26.87 44.84 -19.51
N THR A 238 26.55 44.07 -18.47
CA THR A 238 27.01 44.34 -17.10
C THR A 238 28.54 44.30 -17.00
N LEU A 239 29.20 43.38 -17.70
CA LEU A 239 30.66 43.34 -17.79
C LEU A 239 31.24 44.58 -18.51
N ALA A 240 30.57 45.07 -19.55
CA ALA A 240 30.98 46.27 -20.28
C ALA A 240 30.82 47.53 -19.43
N VAL A 241 29.73 47.65 -18.65
CA VAL A 241 29.57 48.70 -17.63
C VAL A 241 30.69 48.63 -16.59
N ALA A 242 31.01 47.43 -16.10
CA ALA A 242 32.10 47.25 -15.14
C ALA A 242 33.49 47.61 -15.71
N ASN A 243 33.65 47.72 -17.03
CA ASN A 243 34.90 48.14 -17.69
C ASN A 243 34.86 49.60 -18.15
N ASP A 244 33.88 50.39 -17.70
CA ASP A 244 33.69 51.80 -18.05
C ASP A 244 33.50 52.04 -19.57
N THR A 245 32.96 51.04 -20.27
CA THR A 245 32.64 51.12 -21.71
C THR A 245 31.14 51.27 -21.93
N THR A 246 30.61 52.48 -21.72
CA THR A 246 29.16 52.77 -21.69
C THR A 246 28.47 52.66 -23.05
N ASP A 247 29.03 53.25 -24.11
CA ASP A 247 28.41 53.24 -25.45
C ASP A 247 28.19 51.82 -25.99
N GLY A 248 29.19 50.95 -25.82
CA GLY A 248 29.10 49.54 -26.20
C GLY A 248 28.09 48.77 -25.33
N ALA A 249 28.07 49.05 -24.03
CA ALA A 249 27.15 48.44 -23.09
C ALA A 249 25.69 48.79 -23.42
N LYS A 250 25.38 50.07 -23.70
CA LYS A 250 24.02 50.54 -24.04
C LYS A 250 23.46 49.77 -25.23
N LYS A 251 24.25 49.63 -26.30
CA LYS A 251 23.86 48.89 -27.51
C LYS A 251 23.54 47.42 -27.20
N ILE A 252 24.37 46.75 -26.41
CA ILE A 252 24.17 45.35 -26.02
C ILE A 252 22.88 45.19 -25.20
N ILE A 253 22.65 46.07 -24.23
CA ILE A 253 21.46 46.02 -23.36
C ILE A 253 20.18 46.30 -24.16
N LEU A 254 20.19 47.28 -25.06
CA LEU A 254 19.06 47.53 -25.95
C LEU A 254 18.79 46.37 -26.92
N GLN A 255 19.85 45.71 -27.42
CA GLN A 255 19.70 44.48 -28.20
C GLN A 255 19.00 43.38 -27.39
N ALA A 256 19.40 43.18 -26.13
CA ALA A 256 18.79 42.19 -25.25
C ALA A 256 17.32 42.50 -24.93
N LEU A 257 16.97 43.77 -24.68
CA LEU A 257 15.60 44.21 -24.44
C LEU A 257 14.66 44.00 -25.63
N ASN A 258 15.20 44.04 -26.85
CA ASN A 258 14.47 43.81 -28.10
C ASN A 258 14.41 42.34 -28.53
N MET A 259 14.95 41.40 -27.73
CA MET A 259 14.86 39.98 -28.03
C MET A 259 13.39 39.50 -28.01
N PRO A 260 13.01 38.54 -28.86
CA PRO A 260 11.62 38.03 -28.91
C PRO A 260 11.16 37.39 -27.59
N VAL A 261 12.09 36.79 -26.85
CA VAL A 261 11.82 36.13 -25.58
C VAL A 261 12.81 36.64 -24.54
N VAL A 262 12.29 37.27 -23.49
CA VAL A 262 13.06 37.75 -22.33
C VAL A 262 12.27 37.41 -21.08
N GLU A 263 12.86 36.60 -20.19
CA GLU A 263 12.23 36.30 -18.90
C GLU A 263 12.03 37.59 -18.09
N PRO A 264 10.90 37.77 -17.39
CA PRO A 264 10.64 39.00 -16.63
C PRO A 264 11.75 39.39 -15.65
N SER A 265 12.36 38.41 -14.98
CA SER A 265 13.50 38.61 -14.05
C SER A 265 14.75 39.18 -14.74
N VAL A 266 15.06 38.69 -15.94
CA VAL A 266 16.14 39.20 -16.80
C VAL A 266 15.80 40.61 -17.27
N LYS A 267 14.54 40.86 -17.61
CA LYS A 267 14.06 42.18 -18.06
C LYS A 267 14.25 43.25 -16.99
N VAL A 268 13.95 42.94 -15.73
CA VAL A 268 14.25 43.82 -14.59
C VAL A 268 15.74 44.16 -14.54
N SER A 269 16.60 43.16 -14.63
CA SER A 269 18.06 43.33 -14.56
C SER A 269 18.63 44.13 -15.75
N LEU A 270 18.01 43.99 -16.93
CA LEU A 270 18.34 44.79 -18.11
C LEU A 270 17.98 46.26 -17.92
N PHE A 271 16.79 46.57 -17.39
CA PHE A 271 16.40 47.95 -17.08
C PHE A 271 17.24 48.55 -15.96
N GLU A 272 17.61 47.76 -14.95
CA GLU A 272 18.55 48.18 -13.91
C GLU A 272 19.90 48.56 -14.51
N THR A 273 20.47 47.69 -15.35
CA THR A 273 21.76 47.95 -16.02
C THR A 273 21.68 49.17 -16.94
N LEU A 274 20.56 49.34 -17.67
CA LEU A 274 20.34 50.50 -18.51
C LEU A 274 20.22 51.81 -17.72
N SER A 275 19.61 51.76 -16.53
CA SER A 275 19.54 52.91 -15.63
C SER A 275 20.93 53.34 -15.15
N VAL A 276 21.79 52.38 -14.80
CA VAL A 276 23.19 52.64 -14.44
C VAL A 276 23.96 53.27 -15.60
N ILE A 277 23.82 52.72 -16.81
CA ILE A 277 24.46 53.27 -18.02
C ILE A 277 24.00 54.72 -18.26
N ALA A 278 22.69 54.97 -18.23
CA ALA A 278 22.14 56.29 -18.46
C ALA A 278 22.59 57.30 -17.40
N GLN A 279 22.80 56.87 -16.15
CA GLN A 279 23.38 57.70 -15.11
C GLN A 279 24.85 58.06 -15.39
N GLN A 280 25.65 57.10 -15.89
CA GLN A 280 27.05 57.34 -16.26
C GLN A 280 27.18 58.25 -17.50
N GLU A 281 26.21 58.21 -18.41
CA GLU A 281 26.14 59.06 -19.61
C GLU A 281 25.45 60.42 -19.37
N GLU A 282 24.97 60.68 -18.15
CA GLU A 282 24.15 61.87 -17.82
C GLU A 282 22.85 61.99 -18.65
N ASP A 283 22.36 60.88 -19.21
CA ASP A 283 21.10 60.78 -19.97
C ASP A 283 19.90 60.62 -19.01
N SER A 284 19.42 61.74 -18.48
CA SER A 284 18.29 61.79 -17.54
C SER A 284 17.02 61.13 -18.10
N SER A 285 16.77 61.25 -19.41
CA SER A 285 15.55 60.73 -20.05
C SER A 285 15.51 59.21 -20.06
N THR A 286 16.58 58.57 -20.52
CA THR A 286 16.72 57.10 -20.52
C THR A 286 16.81 56.57 -19.08
N GLY A 287 17.49 57.31 -18.20
CA GLY A 287 17.62 56.95 -16.78
C GLY A 287 16.29 56.89 -16.06
N GLN A 288 15.41 57.88 -16.27
CA GLN A 288 14.09 57.91 -15.66
C GLN A 288 13.14 56.85 -16.27
N TRP A 289 13.15 56.71 -17.60
CA TRP A 289 12.33 55.70 -18.28
C TRP A 289 12.68 54.27 -17.81
N SER A 290 13.96 53.92 -17.81
CA SER A 290 14.44 52.60 -17.38
C SER A 290 14.11 52.31 -15.91
N LYS A 291 14.29 53.29 -15.01
CA LYS A 291 13.94 53.15 -13.59
C LYS A 291 12.44 52.97 -13.36
N ASN A 292 11.60 53.70 -14.09
CA ASN A 292 10.15 53.55 -14.02
C ASN A 292 9.73 52.14 -14.46
N GLU A 293 10.30 51.65 -15.56
CA GLU A 293 9.98 50.34 -16.11
C GLU A 293 10.49 49.19 -15.22
N GLN A 294 11.68 49.34 -14.65
CA GLN A 294 12.21 48.44 -13.61
C GLN A 294 11.25 48.38 -12.41
N THR A 295 10.81 49.53 -11.90
CA THR A 295 9.90 49.61 -10.74
C THR A 295 8.55 48.95 -11.04
N ARG A 296 8.00 49.21 -12.23
CA ARG A 296 6.73 48.61 -12.70
C ARG A 296 6.83 47.08 -12.76
N LEU A 297 7.88 46.55 -13.38
CA LEU A 297 8.10 45.11 -13.51
C LEU A 297 8.35 44.45 -12.14
N ASN A 298 9.14 45.08 -11.27
CA ASN A 298 9.36 44.59 -9.90
C ASN A 298 8.05 44.50 -9.11
N ALA A 299 7.19 45.52 -9.20
CA ALA A 299 5.87 45.48 -8.55
C ALA A 299 5.00 44.33 -9.07
N THR A 300 5.00 44.08 -10.38
CA THR A 300 4.30 42.93 -10.98
C THR A 300 4.89 41.60 -10.50
N MET A 301 6.21 41.48 -10.40
CA MET A 301 6.88 40.27 -9.92
C MET A 301 6.58 39.98 -8.45
N VAL A 302 6.60 40.99 -7.58
CA VAL A 302 6.25 40.84 -6.16
C VAL A 302 4.79 40.41 -5.99
N ALA A 303 3.88 40.99 -6.77
CA ALA A 303 2.48 40.56 -6.79
C ALA A 303 2.34 39.10 -7.24
N SER A 304 3.09 38.71 -8.28
CA SER A 304 3.12 37.33 -8.76
C SER A 304 3.71 36.37 -7.72
N GLU A 305 4.78 36.75 -7.02
CA GLU A 305 5.39 35.95 -5.95
C GLU A 305 4.39 35.63 -4.84
N ARG A 306 3.58 36.61 -4.43
CA ARG A 306 2.51 36.42 -3.44
C ARG A 306 1.46 35.43 -3.92
N ASN A 307 1.04 35.56 -5.18
CA ASN A 307 0.05 34.65 -5.77
C ASN A 307 0.60 33.23 -5.89
N VAL A 308 1.85 33.08 -6.36
CA VAL A 308 2.58 31.81 -6.40
C VAL A 308 2.64 31.17 -5.01
N ARG A 309 2.98 31.94 -3.97
CA ARG A 309 3.00 31.45 -2.59
C ARG A 309 1.63 30.89 -2.19
N ASN A 310 0.55 31.64 -2.44
CA ASN A 310 -0.80 31.18 -2.13
C ASN A 310 -1.17 29.90 -2.90
N THR A 311 -0.82 29.83 -4.19
CA THR A 311 -1.05 28.64 -5.02
C THR A 311 -0.29 27.42 -4.49
N ILE A 312 0.98 27.59 -4.08
CA ILE A 312 1.78 26.51 -3.48
C ILE A 312 1.13 26.02 -2.19
N ILE A 313 0.74 26.93 -1.30
CA ILE A 313 0.09 26.59 -0.03
C ILE A 313 -1.21 25.83 -0.29
N SER A 314 -2.05 26.30 -1.19
CA SER A 314 -3.31 25.63 -1.58
C SER A 314 -3.08 24.20 -2.07
N HIS A 315 -2.09 23.97 -2.95
CA HIS A 315 -1.80 22.61 -3.44
C HIS A 315 -1.28 21.69 -2.32
N ILE A 316 -0.50 22.22 -1.38
CA ILE A 316 0.01 21.46 -0.24
C ILE A 316 -1.13 21.11 0.72
N GLU A 317 -1.99 22.06 1.03
CA GLU A 317 -3.17 21.85 1.87
C GLU A 317 -4.10 20.80 1.26
N GLU A 318 -4.39 20.88 -0.03
CA GLU A 318 -5.17 19.86 -0.76
C GLU A 318 -4.52 18.48 -0.68
N THR A 319 -3.21 18.40 -0.92
CA THR A 319 -2.47 17.12 -0.84
C THR A 319 -2.50 16.56 0.58
N GLN A 320 -2.40 17.42 1.59
CA GLN A 320 -2.42 17.01 3.00
C GLN A 320 -3.83 16.56 3.42
N GLN A 321 -4.88 17.27 3.01
CA GLN A 321 -6.27 16.86 3.25
C GLN A 321 -6.58 15.50 2.60
N GLN A 322 -6.11 15.26 1.37
CA GLN A 322 -6.27 13.96 0.71
C GLN A 322 -5.58 12.84 1.49
N LYS A 323 -4.36 13.05 1.98
CA LYS A 323 -3.65 12.09 2.84
C LYS A 323 -4.42 11.83 4.14
N THR A 324 -4.90 12.88 4.80
CA THR A 324 -5.70 12.76 6.02
C THR A 324 -6.97 11.94 5.78
N HIS A 325 -7.72 12.20 4.70
CA HIS A 325 -8.92 11.42 4.37
C HIS A 325 -8.60 9.96 4.02
N GLN A 326 -7.46 9.69 3.37
CA GLN A 326 -7.00 8.31 3.15
C GLN A 326 -6.68 7.60 4.47
N GLU A 327 -6.07 8.30 5.43
CA GLU A 327 -5.81 7.76 6.77
C GLU A 327 -7.11 7.53 7.57
N GLU A 328 -8.07 8.45 7.50
CA GLU A 328 -9.39 8.29 8.13
C GLU A 328 -10.12 7.05 7.62
N ASN A 329 -10.13 6.83 6.30
CA ASN A 329 -10.74 5.64 5.69
C ASN A 329 -10.13 4.34 6.22
N LYS A 330 -8.81 4.31 6.49
CA LYS A 330 -8.14 3.14 7.07
C LYS A 330 -8.68 2.79 8.45
N TYR A 331 -9.01 3.78 9.29
CA TYR A 331 -9.60 3.54 10.62
C TYR A 331 -11.02 2.98 10.52
N TYR A 332 -11.83 3.42 9.55
CA TYR A 332 -13.15 2.82 9.29
C TYR A 332 -13.04 1.35 8.86
N TYR A 333 -12.08 0.99 8.00
CA TYR A 333 -11.83 -0.40 7.63
C TYR A 333 -11.42 -1.27 8.83
N ILE A 334 -10.49 -0.78 9.66
CA ILE A 334 -10.07 -1.48 10.88
C ILE A 334 -11.25 -1.65 11.85
N GLY A 335 -12.05 -0.59 12.06
CA GLY A 335 -13.26 -0.63 12.87
C GLY A 335 -14.28 -1.65 12.37
N GLY A 336 -14.50 -1.71 11.05
CA GLY A 336 -15.38 -2.71 10.42
C GLY A 336 -14.91 -4.15 10.63
N ILE A 337 -13.59 -4.41 10.55
CA ILE A 337 -13.01 -5.73 10.83
C ILE A 337 -13.23 -6.11 12.30
N LEU A 338 -12.95 -5.21 13.24
CA LEU A 338 -13.16 -5.46 14.68
C LEU A 338 -14.63 -5.72 15.00
N PHE A 339 -15.53 -4.95 14.39
CA PHE A 339 -16.98 -5.17 14.53
C PHE A 339 -17.39 -6.53 13.96
N GLY A 340 -16.87 -6.92 12.79
CA GLY A 340 -17.10 -8.23 12.20
C GLY A 340 -16.63 -9.37 13.10
N VAL A 341 -15.43 -9.26 13.69
CA VAL A 341 -14.91 -10.24 14.66
C VAL A 341 -15.79 -10.34 15.90
N LEU A 342 -16.26 -9.20 16.43
CA LEU A 342 -17.18 -9.17 17.57
C LEU A 342 -18.50 -9.88 17.24
N VAL A 343 -19.10 -9.59 16.08
CA VAL A 343 -20.33 -10.23 15.62
C VAL A 343 -20.13 -11.73 15.42
N CYS A 344 -19.01 -12.16 14.84
CA CYS A 344 -18.66 -13.57 14.70
C CYS A 344 -18.49 -14.26 16.07
N ALA A 345 -17.83 -13.61 17.03
CA ALA A 345 -17.67 -14.15 18.38
C ALA A 345 -19.01 -14.30 19.10
N LEU A 346 -19.89 -13.29 18.99
CA LEU A 346 -21.25 -13.35 19.52
C LEU A 346 -22.09 -14.45 18.83
N PHE A 347 -21.93 -14.62 17.52
CA PHE A 347 -22.62 -15.66 16.77
C PHE A 347 -22.14 -17.07 17.18
N VAL A 348 -20.83 -17.27 17.33
CA VAL A 348 -20.25 -18.53 17.83
C VAL A 348 -20.72 -18.79 19.26
N TYR A 349 -20.73 -17.77 20.12
CA TYR A 349 -21.24 -17.86 21.49
C TYR A 349 -22.73 -18.25 21.51
N TYR A 350 -23.54 -17.64 20.65
CA TYR A 350 -24.95 -18.00 20.48
C TYR A 350 -25.13 -19.46 20.03
N LEU A 351 -24.36 -19.93 19.04
CA LEU A 351 -24.41 -21.32 18.58
C LEU A 351 -23.96 -22.31 19.66
N TYR A 352 -22.93 -21.95 20.44
CA TYR A 352 -22.45 -22.74 21.56
C TYR A 352 -23.53 -22.90 22.63
N ASN A 353 -24.17 -21.80 23.05
CA ASN A 353 -25.26 -21.84 24.03
C ASN A 353 -26.46 -22.65 23.52
N LYS A 354 -26.87 -22.46 22.27
CA LYS A 354 -27.97 -23.24 21.67
C LYS A 354 -27.68 -24.74 21.62
N LYS A 355 -26.42 -25.13 21.42
CA LYS A 355 -26.02 -26.54 21.49
C LYS A 355 -26.09 -27.06 22.92
N LEU A 356 -25.64 -26.27 23.89
CA LEU A 356 -25.66 -26.63 25.31
C LEU A 356 -27.09 -26.83 25.81
N ASP A 357 -28.02 -25.96 25.42
CA ASP A 357 -29.44 -26.07 25.77
C ASP A 357 -30.05 -27.39 25.28
N ARG A 358 -29.78 -27.77 24.02
CA ARG A 358 -30.22 -29.06 23.45
C ARG A 358 -29.65 -30.27 24.18
N GLU A 359 -28.41 -30.18 24.68
CA GLU A 359 -27.80 -31.26 25.46
C GLU A 359 -28.40 -31.34 26.88
N TYR A 360 -28.76 -30.20 27.46
CA TYR A 360 -29.44 -30.11 28.75
C TYR A 360 -30.88 -30.65 28.70
N GLU A 361 -31.64 -30.35 27.64
CA GLU A 361 -32.99 -30.93 27.43
C GLU A 361 -32.96 -32.47 27.38
N LYS A 362 -31.94 -33.05 26.74
CA LYS A 362 -31.74 -34.52 26.73
C LYS A 362 -31.45 -35.06 28.11
N PHE A 363 -30.60 -34.36 28.87
CA PHE A 363 -30.33 -34.70 30.26
C PHE A 363 -31.60 -34.71 31.10
N GLU A 364 -32.41 -33.65 31.05
CA GLU A 364 -33.68 -33.61 31.78
C GLU A 364 -34.62 -34.75 31.38
N LYS A 365 -34.71 -35.06 30.09
CA LYS A 365 -35.51 -36.19 29.62
C LYS A 365 -35.05 -37.50 30.23
N ILE A 366 -33.75 -37.75 30.30
CA ILE A 366 -33.20 -38.95 30.93
C ILE A 366 -33.56 -39.01 32.42
N ILE A 367 -33.39 -37.91 33.15
CA ILE A 367 -33.72 -37.85 34.58
C ILE A 367 -35.21 -38.15 34.80
N ARG A 368 -36.10 -37.54 34.00
CA ARG A 368 -37.55 -37.82 34.04
C ARG A 368 -37.88 -39.27 33.71
N ASP A 369 -37.23 -39.87 32.71
CA ASP A 369 -37.48 -41.28 32.34
C ASP A 369 -37.05 -42.24 33.46
N ILE A 370 -35.94 -41.95 34.14
CA ILE A 370 -35.47 -42.73 35.29
C ILE A 370 -36.40 -42.59 36.49
N GLU A 371 -36.91 -41.38 36.78
CA GLU A 371 -37.86 -41.14 37.87
C GLU A 371 -39.19 -41.86 37.68
N ASN A 372 -39.61 -42.06 36.44
CA ASN A 372 -40.79 -42.85 36.08
C ASN A 372 -40.49 -44.36 35.93
N GLU A 373 -39.39 -44.85 36.53
CA GLU A 373 -38.92 -46.25 36.52
C GLU A 373 -38.71 -46.87 35.12
N LYS A 374 -38.57 -46.05 34.07
CA LYS A 374 -38.27 -46.56 32.72
C LYS A 374 -36.78 -46.85 32.61
N ARG A 375 -36.44 -48.11 32.30
CA ARG A 375 -35.06 -48.46 31.90
C ARG A 375 -34.74 -47.81 30.55
N LEU A 376 -33.62 -47.11 30.46
CA LEU A 376 -33.14 -46.50 29.22
C LEU A 376 -32.76 -47.63 28.25
N LYS A 377 -33.26 -47.55 27.02
CA LYS A 377 -32.99 -48.51 25.94
C LYS A 377 -32.20 -47.83 24.83
N THR A 378 -31.38 -48.58 24.11
CA THR A 378 -30.69 -48.08 22.92
C THR A 378 -31.70 -47.85 21.80
N ASN A 379 -31.61 -46.72 21.08
CA ASN A 379 -32.49 -46.41 19.94
C ASN A 379 -32.12 -47.16 18.64
N HIS A 380 -31.08 -47.99 18.66
CA HIS A 380 -30.74 -48.85 17.54
C HIS A 380 -31.52 -50.15 17.63
N SER A 381 -32.61 -50.24 16.85
CA SER A 381 -33.08 -51.54 16.35
C SER A 381 -31.93 -52.16 15.55
N VAL A 382 -31.66 -53.43 15.81
CA VAL A 382 -30.70 -54.20 15.01
C VAL A 382 -31.25 -54.21 13.57
N GLN A 383 -30.54 -53.58 12.62
CA GLN A 383 -30.71 -53.90 11.20
C GLN A 383 -30.56 -55.42 11.07
N GLU A 384 -31.55 -56.08 10.46
CA GLU A 384 -31.56 -57.51 10.21
C GLU A 384 -30.25 -57.95 9.54
N VAL A 385 -29.28 -58.39 10.35
CA VAL A 385 -28.22 -59.28 9.87
C VAL A 385 -28.82 -60.66 9.96
N SER A 386 -29.27 -61.14 8.81
CA SER A 386 -29.78 -62.47 8.53
C SER A 386 -28.73 -63.55 8.81
N THR A 387 -28.48 -63.84 10.08
CA THR A 387 -27.99 -65.17 10.48
C THR A 387 -29.20 -66.05 10.73
N VAL A 388 -29.50 -66.90 9.76
CA VAL A 388 -30.53 -67.94 9.78
C VAL A 388 -30.48 -68.73 11.11
N SER A 389 -31.34 -68.38 12.06
CA SER A 389 -31.66 -69.24 13.20
C SER A 389 -32.60 -70.33 12.68
N ARG A 390 -32.05 -71.48 12.28
CA ARG A 390 -32.83 -72.72 12.15
C ARG A 390 -33.58 -72.92 13.47
N GLY A 391 -34.92 -72.88 13.39
CA GLY A 391 -35.85 -72.92 14.52
C GLY A 391 -35.35 -73.80 15.67
N ILE A 392 -34.88 -73.15 16.72
CA ILE A 392 -34.59 -73.80 17.98
C ILE A 392 -35.93 -73.89 18.71
N SER A 393 -36.51 -75.09 18.76
CA SER A 393 -37.61 -75.36 19.68
C SER A 393 -37.03 -75.44 21.08
N ILE A 394 -37.23 -74.38 21.86
CA ILE A 394 -36.89 -74.35 23.29
C ILE A 394 -38.16 -74.78 24.03
N PRO A 395 -38.12 -75.85 24.86
CA PRO A 395 -39.27 -76.26 25.64
C PRO A 395 -39.76 -75.11 26.53
N ALA A 396 -41.07 -74.90 26.61
CA ALA A 396 -41.67 -73.78 27.34
C ALA A 396 -41.23 -73.71 28.81
N GLU A 397 -41.04 -74.87 29.45
CA GLU A 397 -40.54 -74.97 30.83
C GLU A 397 -39.08 -74.51 30.96
N THR A 398 -38.23 -74.84 29.99
CA THR A 398 -36.83 -74.39 29.93
C THR A 398 -36.75 -72.89 29.64
N GLU A 399 -37.59 -72.38 28.75
CA GLU A 399 -37.69 -70.94 28.44
C GLU A 399 -38.14 -70.14 29.68
N ALA A 400 -39.19 -70.59 30.37
CA ALA A 400 -39.67 -69.97 31.60
C ALA A 400 -38.59 -69.96 32.70
N THR A 401 -37.86 -71.07 32.87
CA THR A 401 -36.77 -71.17 33.83
C THR A 401 -35.63 -70.19 33.52
N ILE A 402 -35.22 -70.11 32.25
CA ILE A 402 -34.17 -69.17 31.82
C ILE A 402 -34.64 -67.72 31.99
N LEU A 403 -35.91 -67.40 31.68
CA LEU A 403 -36.46 -66.07 31.90
C LEU A 403 -36.48 -65.65 33.38
N THR A 404 -36.86 -66.56 34.29
CA THR A 404 -36.80 -66.30 35.74
C THR A 404 -35.38 -66.03 36.20
N LYS A 405 -34.42 -66.87 35.78
CA LYS A 405 -33.00 -66.66 36.12
C LYS A 405 -32.43 -65.39 35.48
N LEU A 406 -32.87 -65.03 34.26
CA LEU A 406 -32.47 -63.81 33.56
C LEU A 406 -33.01 -62.56 34.26
N ASN A 407 -34.25 -62.59 34.76
CA ASN A 407 -34.81 -61.51 35.57
C ASN A 407 -34.05 -61.36 36.90
N ALA A 408 -33.72 -62.46 37.57
CA ALA A 408 -32.87 -62.41 38.77
C ALA A 408 -31.46 -61.86 38.47
N PHE A 409 -30.92 -62.17 37.29
CA PHE A 409 -29.65 -61.62 36.82
C PHE A 409 -29.72 -60.11 36.58
N GLU A 410 -30.79 -59.61 35.95
CA GLU A 410 -31.02 -58.16 35.73
C GLU A 410 -31.18 -57.38 37.04
N ASN A 411 -31.77 -58.01 38.06
CA ASN A 411 -31.93 -57.40 39.39
C ASN A 411 -30.69 -57.53 40.27
N SER A 412 -29.69 -58.29 39.82
CA SER A 412 -28.37 -58.38 40.48
C SER A 412 -27.41 -57.34 39.91
N THR A 413 -26.16 -57.32 40.38
CA THR A 413 -25.06 -56.55 39.78
C THR A 413 -24.11 -57.42 38.96
N LYS A 414 -24.43 -58.70 38.71
CA LYS A 414 -23.49 -59.64 38.07
C LYS A 414 -23.04 -59.22 36.67
N TYR A 415 -23.87 -58.46 35.94
CA TYR A 415 -23.53 -57.91 34.62
C TYR A 415 -22.41 -56.86 34.64
N THR A 416 -22.04 -56.30 35.80
CA THR A 416 -20.94 -55.33 35.92
C THR A 416 -19.56 -55.99 35.98
N LYS A 417 -19.48 -57.33 35.98
CA LYS A 417 -18.20 -58.03 35.87
C LYS A 417 -17.61 -57.81 34.47
N GLU A 418 -16.37 -57.36 34.40
CA GLU A 418 -15.69 -57.06 33.12
C GLU A 418 -15.66 -58.28 32.18
N ASN A 419 -15.36 -59.45 32.73
CA ASN A 419 -15.28 -60.71 31.98
C ASN A 419 -16.65 -61.32 31.57
N MET A 420 -17.77 -60.62 31.82
CA MET A 420 -19.11 -61.12 31.48
C MET A 420 -19.23 -61.39 29.98
N SER A 421 -19.48 -62.66 29.64
CA SER A 421 -19.63 -63.14 28.27
C SER A 421 -20.89 -63.99 28.14
N LEU A 422 -21.36 -64.20 26.91
CA LEU A 422 -22.54 -65.04 26.65
C LEU A 422 -22.34 -66.47 27.19
N ALA A 423 -21.10 -66.98 27.14
CA ALA A 423 -20.74 -68.28 27.71
C ALA A 423 -20.87 -68.31 29.24
N LEU A 424 -20.43 -67.26 29.93
CA LEU A 424 -20.60 -67.15 31.38
C LEU A 424 -22.07 -66.99 31.77
N LEU A 425 -22.85 -66.21 31.02
CA LEU A 425 -24.28 -66.07 31.25
C LEU A 425 -24.99 -67.41 31.05
N ALA A 426 -24.70 -68.13 29.96
CA ALA A 426 -25.27 -69.46 29.72
C ALA A 426 -24.97 -70.46 30.85
N LYS A 427 -23.73 -70.46 31.35
CA LYS A 427 -23.35 -71.26 32.52
C LYS A 427 -24.15 -70.87 33.78
N GLN A 428 -24.36 -69.57 34.03
CA GLN A 428 -25.17 -69.10 35.16
C GLN A 428 -26.66 -69.44 35.04
N MET A 429 -27.14 -69.63 33.82
CA MET A 429 -28.51 -70.02 33.52
C MET A 429 -28.70 -71.56 33.49
N ASP A 430 -27.63 -72.33 33.66
CA ASP A 430 -27.57 -73.80 33.48
C ASP A 430 -28.04 -74.25 32.08
N THR A 431 -27.58 -73.55 31.03
CA THR A 431 -27.94 -73.86 29.64
C THR A 431 -26.78 -73.60 28.67
N ASN A 432 -27.05 -73.64 27.37
CA ASN A 432 -26.09 -73.32 26.31
C ASN A 432 -26.25 -71.87 25.80
N THR A 433 -25.19 -71.35 25.17
CA THR A 433 -25.13 -69.99 24.63
C THR A 433 -26.19 -69.71 23.57
N LYS A 434 -26.61 -70.73 22.82
CA LYS A 434 -27.63 -70.65 21.77
C LYS A 434 -29.00 -70.30 22.38
N TYR A 435 -29.37 -70.96 23.48
CA TYR A 435 -30.65 -70.74 24.17
C TYR A 435 -30.71 -69.35 24.80
N VAL A 436 -29.64 -68.92 25.48
CA VAL A 436 -29.59 -67.58 26.06
C VAL A 436 -29.62 -66.48 25.01
N SER A 437 -28.85 -66.63 23.92
CA SER A 437 -28.85 -65.64 22.84
C SER A 437 -30.22 -65.54 22.16
N GLU A 438 -30.86 -66.68 21.90
CA GLU A 438 -32.19 -66.76 21.30
C GLU A 438 -33.25 -66.13 22.23
N ILE A 439 -33.19 -66.38 23.54
CA ILE A 439 -34.13 -65.81 24.52
C ILE A 439 -33.92 -64.29 24.66
N ILE A 440 -32.69 -63.79 24.71
CA ILE A 440 -32.41 -62.35 24.73
C ILE A 440 -32.92 -61.70 23.43
N HIS A 441 -32.68 -62.33 22.28
CA HIS A 441 -33.16 -61.84 21.01
C HIS A 441 -34.70 -61.81 20.97
N ARG A 442 -35.36 -62.89 21.37
CA ARG A 442 -36.82 -63.04 21.32
C ARG A 442 -37.55 -62.13 22.31
N HIS A 443 -37.08 -62.05 23.55
CA HIS A 443 -37.80 -61.35 24.64
C HIS A 443 -37.30 -59.94 24.92
N LYS A 444 -36.06 -59.62 24.53
CA LYS A 444 -35.46 -58.30 24.75
C LYS A 444 -35.13 -57.57 23.44
N SER A 445 -35.33 -58.22 22.29
CA SER A 445 -35.10 -57.69 20.94
C SER A 445 -33.68 -57.14 20.74
N LYS A 446 -32.69 -57.80 21.34
CA LYS A 446 -31.29 -57.35 21.41
C LYS A 446 -30.33 -58.51 21.21
N ASN A 447 -29.13 -58.21 20.74
CA ASN A 447 -28.00 -59.13 20.90
C ASN A 447 -27.43 -59.03 22.33
N PHE A 448 -26.63 -60.01 22.73
CA PHE A 448 -26.04 -60.08 24.08
C PHE A 448 -25.23 -58.81 24.45
N ASN A 449 -24.42 -58.27 23.53
CA ASN A 449 -23.57 -57.11 23.80
C ASN A 449 -24.41 -55.85 24.07
N THR A 450 -25.40 -55.57 23.23
CA THR A 450 -26.35 -54.45 23.43
C THR A 450 -27.11 -54.62 24.74
N TYR A 451 -27.57 -55.84 25.02
CA TYR A 451 -28.31 -56.16 26.24
C TYR A 451 -27.50 -55.89 27.51
N ILE A 452 -26.27 -56.40 27.60
CA ILE A 452 -25.39 -56.17 28.76
C ILE A 452 -25.01 -54.69 28.88
N ASN A 453 -24.66 -54.04 27.77
CA ASN A 453 -24.24 -52.65 27.81
C ASN A 453 -25.35 -51.70 28.28
N GLU A 454 -26.61 -51.97 27.93
CA GLU A 454 -27.74 -51.21 28.47
C GLU A 454 -27.90 -51.40 29.97
N LEU A 455 -27.77 -52.62 30.48
CA LEU A 455 -27.81 -52.87 31.93
C LEU A 455 -26.69 -52.11 32.65
N ARG A 456 -25.47 -52.14 32.09
CA ARG A 456 -24.30 -51.43 32.65
C ARG A 456 -24.48 -49.91 32.64
N VAL A 457 -25.00 -49.33 31.56
CA VAL A 457 -25.26 -47.88 31.46
C VAL A 457 -26.39 -47.44 32.39
N ASN A 458 -27.48 -48.21 32.49
CA ASN A 458 -28.53 -47.91 33.46
C ASN A 458 -28.02 -47.99 34.91
N TYR A 459 -27.20 -48.99 35.21
CA TYR A 459 -26.58 -49.15 36.53
C TYR A 459 -25.71 -47.96 36.92
N ILE A 460 -24.78 -47.54 36.04
CA ILE A 460 -23.89 -46.42 36.37
C ILE A 460 -24.66 -45.11 36.52
N ILE A 461 -25.74 -44.91 35.76
CA ILE A 461 -26.59 -43.73 35.87
C ILE A 461 -27.33 -43.72 37.23
N GLN A 462 -27.89 -44.85 37.65
CA GLN A 462 -28.51 -44.97 38.98
C GLN A 462 -27.49 -44.77 40.09
N LEU A 463 -26.28 -45.31 39.94
CA LEU A 463 -25.19 -45.13 40.91
C LEU A 463 -24.78 -43.66 41.04
N LEU A 464 -24.66 -42.94 39.92
CA LEU A 464 -24.35 -41.51 39.89
C LEU A 464 -25.46 -40.65 40.52
N LYS A 465 -26.73 -41.04 40.38
CA LYS A 465 -27.88 -40.34 41.00
C LYS A 465 -27.97 -40.59 42.51
N ASN A 466 -27.77 -41.84 42.93
CA ASN A 466 -28.08 -42.24 44.30
C ASN A 466 -26.88 -42.08 45.26
N ASP A 467 -25.66 -42.01 44.73
CA ASP A 467 -24.45 -41.87 45.54
C ASP A 467 -23.53 -40.76 44.98
N PRO A 468 -23.65 -39.52 45.52
CA PRO A 468 -22.92 -38.35 45.04
C PRO A 468 -21.41 -38.50 45.04
N LYS A 469 -20.83 -39.44 45.82
CA LYS A 469 -19.36 -39.65 45.83
C LYS A 469 -18.84 -40.04 44.45
N TYR A 470 -19.65 -40.75 43.65
CA TYR A 470 -19.27 -41.18 42.30
C TYR A 470 -19.20 -40.02 41.30
N LEU A 471 -19.83 -38.88 41.58
CA LEU A 471 -19.74 -37.68 40.75
C LEU A 471 -18.32 -37.08 40.76
N SER A 472 -17.50 -37.40 41.77
CA SER A 472 -16.12 -36.91 41.90
C SER A 472 -15.08 -37.81 41.20
N TYR A 473 -15.45 -39.03 40.82
CA TYR A 473 -14.51 -39.98 40.21
C TYR A 473 -14.25 -39.70 38.73
N LYS A 474 -13.07 -40.13 38.27
CA LYS A 474 -12.69 -40.07 36.86
C LYS A 474 -13.58 -41.00 36.03
N VAL A 475 -13.90 -40.61 34.80
CA VAL A 475 -14.75 -41.42 33.90
C VAL A 475 -14.16 -42.81 33.62
N SER A 476 -12.84 -42.96 33.66
CA SER A 476 -12.16 -44.26 33.58
C SER A 476 -12.55 -45.20 34.72
N TYR A 477 -12.64 -44.67 35.95
CA TYR A 477 -13.05 -45.43 37.12
C TYR A 477 -14.54 -45.81 37.05
N LEU A 478 -15.39 -44.91 36.54
CA LEU A 478 -16.81 -45.20 36.33
C LEU A 478 -17.02 -46.31 35.29
N ALA A 479 -16.21 -46.31 34.22
CA ALA A 479 -16.22 -47.34 33.19
C ALA A 479 -15.89 -48.73 33.80
N GLU A 480 -14.82 -48.80 34.60
CA GLU A 480 -14.41 -50.01 35.31
C GLU A 480 -15.50 -50.48 36.30
N THR A 481 -16.07 -49.55 37.06
CA THR A 481 -17.12 -49.84 38.07
C THR A 481 -18.37 -50.49 37.45
N CYS A 482 -18.73 -50.11 36.21
CA CYS A 482 -19.85 -50.72 35.49
C CYS A 482 -19.45 -51.83 34.52
N GLY A 483 -18.18 -52.26 34.51
CA GLY A 483 -17.72 -53.46 33.80
C GLY A 483 -17.27 -53.26 32.36
N PHE A 484 -16.94 -52.04 31.94
CA PHE A 484 -16.34 -51.78 30.63
C PHE A 484 -14.83 -51.92 30.70
N SER A 485 -14.25 -52.60 29.71
CA SER A 485 -12.81 -52.82 29.57
C SER A 485 -12.01 -51.57 29.17
N SER A 486 -12.69 -50.50 28.75
CA SER A 486 -12.03 -49.21 28.49
C SER A 486 -12.96 -48.02 28.63
N HIS A 487 -12.35 -46.89 29.00
CA HIS A 487 -13.01 -45.58 29.03
C HIS A 487 -13.65 -45.20 27.68
N SER A 488 -12.97 -45.51 26.57
CA SER A 488 -13.45 -45.19 25.22
C SER A 488 -14.71 -45.97 24.86
N ALA A 489 -14.72 -47.29 25.11
CA ALA A 489 -15.89 -48.13 24.87
C ALA A 489 -17.09 -47.68 25.72
N PHE A 490 -16.86 -47.39 27.00
CA PHE A 490 -17.89 -46.84 27.87
C PHE A 490 -18.47 -45.52 27.34
N THR A 491 -17.61 -44.57 26.97
CA THR A 491 -18.03 -43.23 26.53
C THR A 491 -18.88 -43.29 25.26
N VAL A 492 -18.50 -44.14 24.30
CA VAL A 492 -19.27 -44.34 23.06
C VAL A 492 -20.64 -44.93 23.37
N VAL A 493 -20.70 -46.00 24.16
CA VAL A 493 -21.96 -46.71 24.46
C VAL A 493 -22.89 -45.87 25.34
N PHE A 494 -22.34 -45.20 26.36
CA PHE A 494 -23.08 -44.27 27.19
C PHE A 494 -23.69 -43.16 26.35
N LYS A 495 -22.93 -42.55 25.44
CA LYS A 495 -23.43 -41.51 24.53
C LYS A 495 -24.45 -42.04 23.52
N SER A 496 -24.33 -43.28 23.03
CA SER A 496 -25.33 -43.84 22.12
C SER A 496 -26.67 -44.09 22.80
N ILE A 497 -26.67 -44.41 24.10
CA ILE A 497 -27.88 -44.67 24.88
C ILE A 497 -28.50 -43.37 25.38
N THR A 498 -27.69 -42.44 25.89
CA THR A 498 -28.16 -41.20 26.53
C THR A 498 -28.19 -39.99 25.59
N GLY A 499 -27.47 -40.04 24.47
CA GLY A 499 -27.32 -38.90 23.57
C GLY A 499 -26.35 -37.80 24.05
N ILE A 500 -25.75 -37.93 25.24
CA ILE A 500 -24.75 -37.02 25.82
C ILE A 500 -23.57 -37.81 26.43
N THR A 501 -22.41 -37.17 26.60
CA THR A 501 -21.24 -37.88 27.16
C THR A 501 -21.36 -38.08 28.68
N PRO A 502 -20.67 -39.08 29.28
CA PRO A 502 -20.63 -39.24 30.73
C PRO A 502 -20.16 -37.98 31.47
N LYS A 503 -19.17 -37.26 30.90
CA LYS A 503 -18.65 -36.01 31.48
C LYS A 503 -19.71 -34.91 31.51
N GLN A 504 -20.48 -34.75 30.43
CA GLN A 504 -21.59 -33.80 30.38
C GLN A 504 -22.70 -34.20 31.36
N PHE A 505 -23.07 -35.48 31.40
CA PHE A 505 -24.08 -36.01 32.31
C PHE A 505 -23.74 -35.69 33.78
N ILE A 506 -22.51 -35.97 34.22
CA ILE A 506 -22.03 -35.65 35.58
C ILE A 506 -22.05 -34.14 35.83
N SER A 507 -21.63 -33.33 34.85
CA SER A 507 -21.64 -31.86 34.98
C SER A 507 -23.05 -31.31 35.14
N PHE A 508 -24.02 -31.82 34.39
CA PHE A 508 -25.42 -31.41 34.50
C PHE A 508 -26.03 -31.87 35.82
N LEU A 509 -25.75 -33.10 36.26
CA LEU A 509 -26.24 -33.64 37.53
C LEU A 509 -25.70 -32.86 38.75
N LYS A 510 -24.41 -32.50 38.76
CA LYS A 510 -23.83 -31.61 39.79
C LYS A 510 -24.47 -30.23 39.80
N LYS A 511 -24.87 -29.71 38.64
CA LYS A 511 -25.53 -28.40 38.53
C LYS A 511 -26.96 -28.47 39.06
N SER A 512 -27.71 -29.54 38.79
CA SER A 512 -29.07 -29.72 39.32
C SER A 512 -29.09 -29.93 40.84
N GLU A 513 -28.14 -30.68 41.41
CA GLU A 513 -28.06 -30.86 42.87
C GLU A 513 -27.79 -29.55 43.61
N LYS A 514 -26.92 -28.69 43.07
CA LYS A 514 -26.63 -27.36 43.64
C LYS A 514 -27.79 -26.37 43.56
N VAL A 515 -28.78 -26.59 42.70
CA VAL A 515 -29.97 -25.74 42.57
C VAL A 515 -31.10 -26.23 43.49
N ALA A 516 -31.03 -27.48 43.96
CA ALA A 516 -32.00 -28.09 44.86
C ALA A 516 -31.61 -28.01 46.35
N SER A 517 -30.33 -27.74 46.67
CA SER A 517 -29.84 -27.39 48.03
C SER A 517 -29.87 -25.89 48.25
#